data_AF-A0A182IQG1-F1
#
_entry.id   AF-A0A182IQG1-F1
#
_cell.length_a   1.000
_cell.length_b   1.000
_cell.length_c   1.000
_cell.angle_alpha   90.00
_cell.angle_beta   90.00
_cell.angle_gamma   90.00
#
_symmetry.space_group_name_H-M   'P 1'
#
loop_
_entity.id
_entity.type
_entity.pdbx_description
1 polymer ?
#
loop_
_entity_poly.entity_id
_entity_poly.type
_entity_poly.pdbx_seq_one_letter_code
_entity_poly.pdbx_strand_id
1 'polypeptide(L)'
;MQQFCCCFGSRTDKVSPGESFDLVLIIYCMAFGDIYRIINGYDDCANVCGRDNRPDQSLPCKGADRTDEKYLLVEESGGTESALHRMCVTDCEEIEGFKPFLNRCIRKNNPAEDVATRTGLRNFFQEVSEDLEGCQREMLWLAATAFALSLLTLLLLRVLPGLIVWLVLVAVVVACTAGTLWLWFKWRYESEQLSAVAGDSARMRMNNWLYYAIAATVATLIVLLVILVMRKRIKLVVQLFKEAGKAIASMPFLLAEPVVTFVTIAAVIVLYLYFTVWIESAGMLVVESNNSAKYVKDSTMLFTRWYNLLAFLWFCQFVIGCQHMVIAGAVAGWFFTRNKAALGSPIVRSYGNLLRYHLGTVAFGSFVIALVQFIRALLKLLMHTVRNPQNRVTTFLFDCCQCCLQCFERFLQYLTRNAYILTAMHGDPFCQAGRNAFRLLTSNALRVFAINSVGDFVLVLAKVFVVVATVLVGMELIQQKAGLHHPYVPLILVGIFAYLVAHCFMTVYEMTVDTIFLCFCEDCESNDGITRPYYMSRGLMEFVQNSKKALAVGGDSRTGTTNQALRDGKAWAAVNKPTGEQQQQRATAISETVD
;
A
#
# COMPACT_ATOMS: atom_id res chain seq x y z
N MET A 1 6.58 -23.07 11.02
CA MET A 1 5.25 -23.23 11.66
C MET A 1 5.31 -23.69 13.13
N GLN A 2 6.51 -23.92 13.72
CA GLN A 2 6.67 -24.36 15.12
C GLN A 2 7.10 -23.24 16.10
N GLN A 3 7.21 -21.98 15.64
CA GLN A 3 7.50 -20.81 16.48
C GLN A 3 6.27 -19.98 16.86
N PHE A 4 5.06 -20.41 16.45
CA PHE A 4 3.79 -19.85 16.91
C PHE A 4 3.36 -20.36 18.31
N CYS A 5 4.14 -21.25 18.94
CA CYS A 5 3.73 -21.99 20.14
C CYS A 5 4.35 -21.53 21.48
N CYS A 6 5.15 -20.45 21.55
CA CYS A 6 5.89 -20.14 22.79
C CYS A 6 5.51 -18.85 23.56
N CYS A 7 4.38 -18.20 23.27
CA CYS A 7 3.97 -16.99 24.01
C CYS A 7 2.58 -17.02 24.67
N PHE A 8 1.96 -18.20 24.80
CA PHE A 8 0.88 -18.40 25.78
C PHE A 8 1.41 -19.28 26.92
N GLY A 9 2.00 -18.65 27.92
CA GLY A 9 2.59 -19.35 29.06
C GLY A 9 2.77 -18.47 30.29
N SER A 10 1.68 -18.01 30.90
CA SER A 10 1.40 -18.24 32.33
C SER A 10 0.13 -17.52 32.80
N ARG A 11 -1.04 -18.11 32.52
CA ARG A 11 -2.18 -18.26 33.45
C ARG A 11 -3.30 -18.99 32.70
N THR A 12 -3.35 -20.30 32.92
CA THR A 12 -4.54 -21.17 32.98
C THR A 12 -5.78 -20.75 32.18
N ASP A 13 -6.11 -21.61 31.21
CA ASP A 13 -7.45 -21.87 30.67
C ASP A 13 -8.20 -20.69 30.06
N LYS A 14 -7.90 -20.42 28.79
CA LYS A 14 -8.85 -20.03 27.75
C LYS A 14 -8.11 -19.98 26.41
N VAL A 15 -8.30 -21.02 25.59
CA VAL A 15 -8.10 -20.91 24.14
C VAL A 15 -8.94 -19.71 23.69
N SER A 16 -8.33 -18.77 22.97
CA SER A 16 -9.04 -17.61 22.43
C SER A 16 -10.22 -18.12 21.59
N PRO A 17 -11.47 -17.70 21.84
CA PRO A 17 -12.64 -18.22 21.13
C PRO A 17 -12.64 -17.99 19.61
N GLY A 18 -11.73 -17.14 19.10
CA GLY A 18 -11.53 -16.91 17.66
C GLY A 18 -10.66 -17.96 16.96
N GLU A 19 -9.61 -18.49 17.60
CA GLU A 19 -8.69 -19.44 16.94
C GLU A 19 -9.37 -20.80 16.68
N SER A 20 -10.27 -21.19 17.58
CA SER A 20 -11.12 -22.38 17.41
C SER A 20 -12.11 -22.22 16.27
N PHE A 21 -12.62 -21.00 16.04
CA PHE A 21 -13.69 -20.76 15.07
C PHE A 21 -13.17 -20.85 13.63
N ASP A 22 -11.99 -20.31 13.36
CA ASP A 22 -11.38 -20.29 12.01
C ASP A 22 -11.04 -21.69 11.53
N LEU A 23 -10.39 -22.45 12.40
CA LEU A 23 -10.06 -23.85 12.13
C LEU A 23 -11.33 -24.67 11.93
N VAL A 24 -12.39 -24.43 12.71
CA VAL A 24 -13.67 -25.14 12.55
C VAL A 24 -14.31 -24.86 11.20
N LEU A 25 -14.35 -23.61 10.73
CA LEU A 25 -14.94 -23.26 9.43
C LEU A 25 -14.16 -23.88 8.25
N ILE A 26 -12.83 -23.85 8.32
CA ILE A 26 -11.97 -24.41 7.28
C ILE A 26 -12.06 -25.95 7.29
N ILE A 27 -11.99 -26.58 8.46
CA ILE A 27 -12.13 -28.03 8.61
C ILE A 27 -13.50 -28.48 8.10
N TYR A 28 -14.56 -27.71 8.39
CA TYR A 28 -15.89 -27.97 7.86
C TYR A 28 -15.90 -27.94 6.32
N CYS A 29 -15.35 -26.88 5.69
CA CYS A 29 -15.27 -26.81 4.23
C CYS A 29 -14.41 -27.93 3.63
N MET A 30 -13.32 -28.33 4.30
CA MET A 30 -12.48 -29.46 3.85
C MET A 30 -13.20 -30.80 3.99
N ALA A 31 -14.00 -31.00 5.04
CA ALA A 31 -14.75 -32.25 5.26
C ALA A 31 -15.81 -32.50 4.16
N PHE A 32 -16.39 -31.44 3.61
CA PHE A 32 -17.38 -31.49 2.53
C PHE A 32 -16.80 -31.11 1.14
N GLY A 33 -15.50 -30.80 1.09
CA GLY A 33 -14.79 -30.36 -0.09
C GLY A 33 -14.04 -31.48 -0.77
N ASP A 34 -13.96 -31.40 -2.09
CA ASP A 34 -13.08 -32.23 -2.89
C ASP A 34 -12.55 -31.40 -4.06
N ILE A 35 -11.28 -31.00 -3.97
CA ILE A 35 -10.61 -30.14 -4.96
C ILE A 35 -10.76 -30.69 -6.39
N TYR A 36 -10.80 -32.02 -6.55
CA TYR A 36 -10.90 -32.64 -7.87
C TYR A 36 -12.24 -32.34 -8.55
N ARG A 37 -13.29 -31.96 -7.81
CA ARG A 37 -14.56 -31.48 -8.40
C ARG A 37 -14.37 -30.19 -9.20
N ILE A 38 -13.43 -29.33 -8.81
CA ILE A 38 -13.11 -28.11 -9.57
C ILE A 38 -12.21 -28.45 -10.75
N ILE A 39 -11.14 -29.21 -10.47
CA ILE A 39 -10.08 -29.51 -11.46
C ILE A 39 -10.63 -30.39 -12.59
N ASN A 40 -11.29 -31.50 -12.25
CA ASN A 40 -11.76 -32.50 -13.22
C ASN A 40 -13.23 -32.32 -13.59
N GLY A 41 -14.03 -31.71 -12.72
CA GLY A 41 -15.49 -31.71 -12.88
C GLY A 41 -16.13 -33.03 -12.44
N TYR A 42 -17.46 -33.08 -12.50
CA TYR A 42 -18.25 -34.25 -12.11
C TYR A 42 -19.46 -34.45 -13.03
N ASP A 43 -19.84 -35.72 -13.25
CA ASP A 43 -21.00 -36.11 -14.06
C ASP A 43 -22.34 -35.90 -13.31
N ASP A 44 -23.47 -36.14 -13.97
CA ASP A 44 -24.78 -36.02 -13.33
C ASP A 44 -25.02 -37.00 -12.17
N CYS A 45 -24.21 -38.03 -12.04
CA CYS A 45 -24.20 -38.94 -10.90
C CYS A 45 -23.25 -38.50 -9.77
N ALA A 46 -22.72 -37.28 -9.85
CA ALA A 46 -21.73 -36.72 -8.94
C ALA A 46 -20.44 -37.56 -8.81
N ASN A 47 -20.10 -38.33 -9.83
CA ASN A 47 -18.80 -38.97 -9.97
C ASN A 47 -17.80 -37.96 -10.53
N VAL A 48 -16.64 -37.84 -9.89
CA VAL A 48 -15.54 -36.99 -10.37
C VAL A 48 -14.84 -37.71 -11.53
N CYS A 49 -14.67 -37.01 -12.65
CA CYS A 49 -14.04 -37.57 -13.84
C CYS A 49 -12.55 -37.90 -13.59
N GLY A 50 -12.02 -38.94 -14.21
CA GLY A 50 -10.62 -39.37 -14.14
C GLY A 50 -10.21 -40.02 -12.82
N ARG A 51 -11.16 -40.52 -12.00
CA ARG A 51 -10.88 -41.17 -10.71
C ARG A 51 -11.88 -42.27 -10.38
N ASP A 52 -11.49 -43.16 -9.48
CA ASP A 52 -12.38 -44.10 -8.81
C ASP A 52 -13.23 -43.39 -7.74
N ASN A 53 -14.55 -43.56 -7.81
CA ASN A 53 -15.51 -42.84 -6.98
C ASN A 53 -16.08 -43.73 -5.88
N ARG A 54 -16.34 -43.14 -4.71
CA ARG A 54 -16.96 -43.89 -3.61
C ARG A 54 -18.48 -43.97 -3.77
N PRO A 55 -19.08 -45.14 -3.53
CA PRO A 55 -20.52 -45.31 -3.61
C PRO A 55 -21.24 -44.51 -2.52
N ASP A 56 -22.46 -44.11 -2.81
CA ASP A 56 -23.32 -43.37 -1.90
C ASP A 56 -24.71 -43.99 -1.87
N GLN A 57 -25.23 -44.28 -0.67
CA GLN A 57 -26.53 -44.93 -0.51
C GLN A 57 -27.69 -44.05 -1.00
N SER A 58 -27.50 -42.73 -1.04
CA SER A 58 -28.52 -41.76 -1.46
C SER A 58 -28.65 -41.65 -2.99
N LEU A 59 -27.67 -42.12 -3.76
CA LEU A 59 -27.64 -42.01 -5.22
C LEU A 59 -27.05 -43.29 -5.85
N PRO A 60 -27.89 -44.19 -6.38
CA PRO A 60 -27.43 -45.51 -6.87
C PRO A 60 -26.39 -45.46 -7.99
N CYS A 61 -26.35 -44.41 -8.80
CA CYS A 61 -25.39 -44.27 -9.89
C CYS A 61 -24.05 -43.62 -9.48
N LYS A 62 -23.93 -43.21 -8.21
CA LYS A 62 -22.67 -42.70 -7.64
C LYS A 62 -21.78 -43.85 -7.19
N GLY A 63 -20.49 -43.71 -7.43
CA GLY A 63 -19.49 -44.75 -7.17
C GLY A 63 -19.03 -45.52 -8.40
N ALA A 64 -19.28 -44.98 -9.60
CA ALA A 64 -18.74 -45.54 -10.83
C ALA A 64 -17.23 -45.25 -10.93
N ASP A 65 -16.46 -46.24 -11.38
CA ASP A 65 -15.06 -46.02 -11.71
C ASP A 65 -14.99 -45.18 -13.00
N ARG A 66 -14.51 -43.95 -12.88
CA ARG A 66 -14.34 -42.98 -13.98
C ARG A 66 -12.86 -42.76 -14.29
N THR A 67 -11.97 -43.65 -13.88
CA THR A 67 -10.50 -43.46 -14.00
C THR A 67 -10.05 -43.24 -15.45
N ASP A 68 -10.67 -43.93 -16.40
CA ASP A 68 -10.36 -43.80 -17.83
C ASP A 68 -11.05 -42.59 -18.49
N GLU A 69 -12.16 -42.12 -17.92
CA GLU A 69 -12.97 -41.02 -18.43
C GLU A 69 -12.56 -39.69 -17.79
N LYS A 70 -11.47 -39.10 -18.31
CA LYS A 70 -10.78 -37.95 -17.69
C LYS A 70 -11.41 -36.59 -17.94
N TYR A 71 -12.24 -36.45 -18.97
CA TYR A 71 -12.76 -35.16 -19.39
C TYR A 71 -14.23 -35.01 -19.04
N LEU A 72 -14.62 -33.83 -18.55
CA LEU A 72 -16.03 -33.47 -18.38
C LEU A 72 -16.60 -32.86 -19.66
N LEU A 73 -17.66 -33.46 -20.20
CA LEU A 73 -18.52 -32.92 -21.25
C LEU A 73 -19.79 -32.33 -20.64
N VAL A 74 -20.21 -31.16 -21.14
CA VAL A 74 -21.48 -30.53 -20.75
C VAL A 74 -22.28 -30.22 -22.02
N GLU A 75 -23.46 -30.81 -22.14
CA GLU A 75 -24.36 -30.62 -23.29
C GLU A 75 -25.72 -30.05 -22.86
N GLU A 76 -26.34 -29.28 -23.75
CA GLU A 76 -27.72 -28.84 -23.57
C GLU A 76 -28.67 -29.93 -24.08
N SER A 77 -29.57 -30.41 -23.22
CA SER A 77 -30.59 -31.37 -23.62
C SER A 77 -31.67 -30.66 -24.44
N GLY A 78 -31.96 -31.16 -25.65
CA GLY A 78 -32.85 -30.54 -26.64
C GLY A 78 -34.35 -30.52 -26.32
N GLY A 79 -34.73 -30.52 -25.03
CA GLY A 79 -36.12 -30.45 -24.57
C GLY A 79 -36.63 -29.02 -24.34
N THR A 80 -37.93 -28.89 -24.05
CA THR A 80 -38.64 -27.62 -23.78
C THR A 80 -38.16 -26.87 -22.53
N GLU A 81 -37.34 -27.49 -21.68
CA GLU A 81 -36.60 -26.86 -20.58
C GLU A 81 -35.10 -27.07 -20.81
N SER A 82 -34.31 -26.00 -20.72
CA SER A 82 -32.85 -26.00 -20.93
C SER A 82 -32.11 -26.74 -19.80
N ALA A 83 -32.21 -28.07 -19.75
CA ALA A 83 -31.48 -28.92 -18.81
C ALA A 83 -30.07 -29.19 -19.34
N LEU A 84 -29.05 -28.91 -18.53
CA LEU A 84 -27.65 -29.21 -18.83
C LEU A 84 -27.34 -30.66 -18.41
N HIS A 85 -26.81 -31.47 -19.32
CA HIS A 85 -26.36 -32.84 -19.07
C HIS A 85 -24.84 -32.88 -18.91
N ARG A 86 -24.34 -33.56 -17.88
CA ARG A 86 -22.90 -33.68 -17.56
C ARG A 86 -22.46 -35.13 -17.59
N MET A 87 -21.42 -35.42 -18.38
CA MET A 87 -20.89 -36.76 -18.52
C MET A 87 -19.36 -36.78 -18.57
N CYS A 88 -18.75 -37.81 -17.99
CA CYS A 88 -17.32 -38.05 -18.10
C CYS A 88 -17.03 -38.83 -19.39
N VAL A 89 -16.00 -38.42 -20.13
CA VAL A 89 -15.61 -39.04 -21.42
C VAL A 89 -14.11 -39.28 -21.45
N THR A 90 -13.70 -40.31 -22.20
CA THR A 90 -12.30 -40.73 -22.40
C THR A 90 -11.54 -39.74 -23.28
N ASP A 91 -12.18 -39.26 -24.34
CA ASP A 91 -11.63 -38.30 -25.28
C ASP A 91 -12.70 -37.30 -25.75
N CYS A 92 -12.32 -36.03 -25.81
CA CYS A 92 -13.18 -34.98 -26.35
C CYS A 92 -13.18 -34.94 -27.88
N GLU A 93 -12.16 -35.50 -28.54
CA GLU A 93 -12.02 -35.45 -30.00
C GLU A 93 -12.93 -36.44 -30.72
N GLU A 94 -13.35 -37.51 -30.03
CA GLU A 94 -14.34 -38.47 -30.53
C GLU A 94 -15.73 -37.85 -30.71
N ILE A 95 -16.00 -36.73 -30.02
CA ILE A 95 -17.29 -36.04 -30.05
C ILE A 95 -17.22 -34.90 -31.07
N GLU A 96 -18.12 -34.95 -32.06
CA GLU A 96 -18.12 -33.99 -33.16
C GLU A 96 -18.27 -32.56 -32.64
N GLY A 97 -17.32 -31.70 -33.01
CA GLY A 97 -17.34 -30.29 -32.64
C GLY A 97 -16.79 -29.98 -31.25
N PHE A 98 -16.17 -30.91 -30.53
CA PHE A 98 -15.49 -30.65 -29.24
C PHE A 98 -13.97 -30.85 -29.30
N LYS A 99 -13.25 -30.16 -28.41
CA LYS A 99 -11.80 -30.31 -28.22
C LYS A 99 -11.46 -30.30 -26.73
N PRO A 100 -10.37 -30.96 -26.30
CA PRO A 100 -9.94 -30.93 -24.92
C PRO A 100 -9.36 -29.56 -24.55
N PHE A 101 -9.70 -29.07 -23.36
CA PHE A 101 -9.04 -27.94 -22.70
C PHE A 101 -9.00 -28.19 -21.20
N LEU A 102 -7.80 -28.38 -20.66
CA LEU A 102 -7.60 -28.94 -19.31
C LEU A 102 -8.40 -30.26 -19.21
N ASN A 103 -9.15 -30.49 -18.13
CA ASN A 103 -9.93 -31.71 -17.93
C ASN A 103 -11.40 -31.53 -18.39
N ARG A 104 -11.65 -30.71 -19.41
CA ARG A 104 -12.99 -30.38 -19.91
C ARG A 104 -13.06 -30.41 -21.43
N CYS A 105 -14.19 -30.81 -21.97
CA CYS A 105 -14.50 -30.71 -23.40
C CYS A 105 -15.16 -29.37 -23.70
N ILE A 106 -14.57 -28.61 -24.62
CA ILE A 106 -15.06 -27.30 -25.04
C ILE A 106 -15.42 -27.36 -26.52
N ARG A 107 -16.51 -26.72 -26.97
CA ARG A 107 -16.84 -26.70 -28.40
C ARG A 107 -15.76 -25.98 -29.21
N LYS A 108 -15.40 -26.54 -30.37
CA LYS A 108 -14.45 -25.97 -31.33
C LYS A 108 -14.91 -24.59 -31.85
N ASN A 109 -16.22 -24.42 -32.04
CA ASN A 109 -16.83 -23.15 -32.49
C ASN A 109 -17.39 -22.35 -31.30
N ASN A 110 -16.65 -22.28 -30.20
CA ASN A 110 -17.14 -21.55 -29.04
C ASN A 110 -17.17 -20.04 -29.32
N PRO A 111 -18.22 -19.32 -28.94
CA PRO A 111 -18.32 -17.88 -29.19
C PRO A 111 -17.17 -17.12 -28.52
N ALA A 112 -16.64 -17.60 -27.39
CA ALA A 112 -15.46 -17.02 -26.76
C ALA A 112 -14.19 -17.19 -27.61
N GLU A 113 -14.03 -18.32 -28.31
CA GLU A 113 -12.88 -18.56 -29.19
C GLU A 113 -13.03 -17.80 -30.49
N ASP A 114 -14.21 -17.83 -31.12
CA ASP A 114 -14.49 -17.03 -32.33
C ASP A 114 -14.33 -15.53 -32.04
N VAL A 115 -14.79 -15.05 -30.87
CA VAL A 115 -14.52 -13.68 -30.41
C VAL A 115 -13.02 -13.46 -30.18
N ALA A 116 -12.29 -14.36 -29.52
CA ALA A 116 -10.85 -14.20 -29.29
C ALA A 116 -10.02 -14.21 -30.59
N THR A 117 -10.41 -14.98 -31.60
CA THR A 117 -9.78 -14.96 -32.93
C THR A 117 -10.21 -13.75 -33.75
N ARG A 118 -11.50 -13.37 -33.76
CA ARG A 118 -12.00 -12.17 -34.46
C ARG A 118 -11.43 -10.87 -33.87
N THR A 119 -11.22 -10.84 -32.57
CA THR A 119 -10.58 -9.70 -31.87
C THR A 119 -9.06 -9.72 -32.00
N GLY A 120 -8.46 -10.78 -32.56
CA GLY A 120 -7.01 -10.95 -32.68
C GLY A 120 -6.29 -11.24 -31.36
N LEU A 121 -7.03 -11.42 -30.25
CA LEU A 121 -6.48 -11.61 -28.90
C LEU A 121 -5.57 -12.84 -28.79
N ARG A 122 -5.95 -13.94 -29.46
CA ARG A 122 -5.17 -15.19 -29.42
C ARG A 122 -3.79 -15.01 -30.06
N ASN A 123 -3.74 -14.40 -31.24
CA ASN A 123 -2.48 -14.13 -31.94
C ASN A 123 -1.63 -13.17 -31.12
N PHE A 124 -2.23 -12.11 -30.56
CA PHE A 124 -1.56 -11.19 -29.66
C PHE A 124 -0.92 -11.90 -28.46
N PHE A 125 -1.64 -12.79 -27.75
CA PHE A 125 -1.07 -13.50 -26.59
C PHE A 125 0.07 -14.44 -26.98
N GLN A 126 -0.04 -15.12 -28.12
CA GLN A 126 1.02 -16.00 -28.60
C GLN A 126 2.27 -15.19 -28.98
N GLU A 127 2.11 -14.13 -29.78
CA GLU A 127 3.19 -13.21 -30.14
C GLU A 127 3.86 -12.59 -28.91
N VAL A 128 3.07 -12.16 -27.91
CA VAL A 128 3.60 -11.64 -26.64
C VAL A 128 4.37 -12.70 -25.87
N SER A 129 3.89 -13.94 -25.83
CA SER A 129 4.61 -15.03 -25.15
C SER A 129 5.95 -15.30 -25.80
N GLU A 130 5.99 -15.36 -27.14
CA GLU A 130 7.21 -15.54 -27.93
C GLU A 130 8.18 -14.36 -27.71
N ASP A 131 7.68 -13.12 -27.70
CA ASP A 131 8.45 -11.91 -27.40
C ASP A 131 9.05 -11.94 -25.98
N LEU A 132 8.28 -12.37 -24.97
CA LEU A 132 8.73 -12.47 -23.58
C LEU A 132 9.83 -13.51 -23.40
N GLU A 133 9.67 -14.69 -24.01
CA GLU A 133 10.69 -15.73 -24.01
C GLU A 133 11.97 -15.26 -24.73
N GLY A 134 11.81 -14.51 -25.82
CA GLY A 134 12.91 -13.94 -26.59
C GLY A 134 13.69 -12.83 -25.86
N CYS A 135 13.05 -12.10 -24.93
CA CYS A 135 13.65 -10.98 -24.19
C CYS A 135 13.92 -11.25 -22.69
N GLN A 136 13.71 -12.48 -22.22
CA GLN A 136 13.83 -12.85 -20.80
C GLN A 136 15.18 -12.44 -20.16
N ARG A 137 16.29 -12.52 -20.91
CA ARG A 137 17.62 -12.16 -20.42
C ARG A 137 17.76 -10.66 -20.20
N GLU A 138 17.24 -9.85 -21.12
CA GLU A 138 17.21 -8.40 -21.04
C GLU A 138 16.27 -7.94 -19.92
N MET A 139 15.12 -8.59 -19.76
CA MET A 139 14.21 -8.32 -18.64
C MET A 139 14.86 -8.57 -17.28
N LEU A 140 15.66 -9.64 -17.14
CA LEU A 140 16.42 -9.91 -15.92
C LEU A 140 17.50 -8.84 -15.65
N TRP A 141 18.20 -8.40 -16.69
CA TRP A 141 19.15 -7.28 -16.56
C TRP A 141 18.44 -5.99 -16.16
N LEU A 142 17.30 -5.68 -16.78
CA LEU A 142 16.51 -4.50 -16.45
C LEU A 142 15.97 -4.56 -15.01
N ALA A 143 15.53 -5.72 -14.55
CA ALA A 143 15.15 -5.95 -13.16
C ALA A 143 16.32 -5.66 -12.19
N ALA A 144 17.53 -6.12 -12.51
CA ALA A 144 18.73 -5.81 -11.72
C ALA A 144 19.07 -4.32 -11.76
N THR A 145 18.93 -3.65 -12.91
CA THR A 145 19.13 -2.19 -13.01
C THR A 145 18.09 -1.42 -12.19
N ALA A 146 16.83 -1.83 -12.16
CA ALA A 146 15.80 -1.20 -11.35
C ALA A 146 16.12 -1.29 -9.85
N PHE A 147 16.62 -2.44 -9.41
CA PHE A 147 17.09 -2.64 -8.04
C PHE A 147 18.30 -1.74 -7.73
N ALA A 148 19.30 -1.71 -8.60
CA ALA A 148 20.48 -0.85 -8.44
C ALA A 148 20.11 0.65 -8.43
N LEU A 149 19.22 1.09 -9.32
CA LEU A 149 18.71 2.46 -9.37
C LEU A 149 17.90 2.82 -8.12
N SER A 150 17.14 1.88 -7.56
CA SER A 150 16.42 2.09 -6.31
C SER A 150 17.36 2.31 -5.13
N LEU A 151 18.40 1.46 -5.00
CA LEU A 151 19.46 1.64 -4.00
C LEU A 151 20.24 2.93 -4.21
N LEU A 152 20.60 3.26 -5.46
CA LEU A 152 21.26 4.51 -5.81
C LEU A 152 20.41 5.71 -5.39
N THR A 153 19.11 5.68 -5.64
CA THR A 153 18.21 6.78 -5.28
C THR A 153 18.11 6.95 -3.76
N LEU A 154 18.11 5.86 -2.99
CA LEU A 154 18.23 5.93 -1.53
C LEU A 154 19.56 6.55 -1.07
N LEU A 155 20.67 6.20 -1.71
CA LEU A 155 21.98 6.82 -1.43
C LEU A 155 21.98 8.31 -1.78
N LEU A 156 21.38 8.70 -2.91
CA LEU A 156 21.25 10.10 -3.30
C LEU A 156 20.41 10.91 -2.29
N LEU A 157 19.29 10.34 -1.81
CA LEU A 157 18.46 10.92 -0.75
C LEU A 157 19.23 11.13 0.56
N ARG A 158 20.26 10.32 0.82
CA ARG A 158 21.17 10.50 1.95
C ARG A 158 22.20 11.61 1.72
N VAL A 159 22.90 11.60 0.59
CA VAL A 159 24.06 12.49 0.37
C VAL A 159 23.60 13.92 0.10
N LEU A 160 22.57 14.11 -0.72
CA LEU A 160 22.14 15.43 -1.21
C LEU A 160 20.63 15.68 -1.02
N PRO A 161 20.01 15.43 0.15
CA PRO A 161 18.58 15.67 0.35
C PRO A 161 18.19 17.12 0.10
N GLY A 162 19.07 18.07 0.43
CA GLY A 162 18.85 19.48 0.15
C GLY A 162 18.74 19.78 -1.35
N LEU A 163 19.67 19.26 -2.16
CA LEU A 163 19.67 19.45 -3.61
C LEU A 163 18.42 18.84 -4.22
N ILE A 164 18.08 17.59 -3.84
CA ILE A 164 16.91 16.89 -4.38
C ILE A 164 15.64 17.68 -4.10
N VAL A 165 15.41 18.09 -2.84
CA VAL A 165 14.23 18.88 -2.47
C VAL A 165 14.17 20.20 -3.26
N TRP A 166 15.29 20.89 -3.45
CA TRP A 166 15.31 22.13 -4.23
C TRP A 166 15.08 21.90 -5.73
N LEU A 167 15.68 20.88 -6.33
CA LEU A 167 15.45 20.51 -7.73
C LEU A 167 13.98 20.22 -7.99
N VAL A 168 13.36 19.48 -7.06
CA VAL A 168 11.93 19.15 -7.09
C VAL A 168 11.07 20.42 -7.04
N LEU A 169 11.35 21.32 -6.10
CA LEU A 169 10.60 22.58 -5.98
C LEU A 169 10.78 23.48 -7.21
N VAL A 170 12.00 23.58 -7.74
CA VAL A 170 12.28 24.32 -8.97
C VAL A 170 11.55 23.71 -10.16
N ALA A 171 11.57 22.38 -10.30
CA ALA A 171 10.86 21.68 -11.37
C ALA A 171 9.34 21.96 -11.34
N VAL A 172 8.72 21.99 -10.14
CA VAL A 172 7.30 22.36 -9.99
C VAL A 172 7.06 23.80 -10.45
N VAL A 173 7.89 24.74 -10.02
CA VAL A 173 7.76 26.15 -10.44
C VAL A 173 7.93 26.29 -11.96
N VAL A 174 8.93 25.64 -12.54
CA VAL A 174 9.17 25.63 -13.99
C VAL A 174 7.96 25.02 -14.74
N ALA A 175 7.44 23.89 -14.28
CA ALA A 175 6.28 23.25 -14.91
C ALA A 175 5.02 24.13 -14.85
N CYS A 176 4.71 24.74 -13.70
CA CYS A 176 3.56 25.64 -13.55
C CYS A 176 3.69 26.89 -14.42
N THR A 177 4.88 27.50 -14.46
CA THR A 177 5.14 28.68 -15.29
C THR A 177 5.08 28.36 -16.78
N ALA A 178 5.73 27.28 -17.22
CA ALA A 178 5.69 26.82 -18.61
C ALA A 178 4.26 26.47 -19.07
N GLY A 179 3.49 25.75 -18.24
CA GLY A 179 2.09 25.41 -18.53
C GLY A 179 1.20 26.65 -18.65
N THR A 180 1.40 27.64 -17.77
CA THR A 180 0.69 28.93 -17.83
C THR A 180 1.05 29.70 -19.10
N LEU A 181 2.33 29.79 -19.45
CA LEU A 181 2.78 30.46 -20.67
C LEU A 181 2.24 29.78 -21.93
N TRP A 182 2.22 28.44 -21.96
CA TRP A 182 1.67 27.68 -23.07
C TRP A 182 0.16 27.95 -23.27
N LEU A 183 -0.62 28.02 -22.19
CA LEU A 183 -2.05 28.37 -22.25
C LEU A 183 -2.28 29.78 -22.78
N TRP A 184 -1.48 30.76 -22.33
CA TRP A 184 -1.54 32.13 -22.86
C TRP A 184 -1.18 32.20 -24.34
N PHE A 185 -0.13 31.47 -24.76
CA PHE A 185 0.25 31.39 -26.17
C PHE A 185 -0.86 30.74 -27.01
N LYS A 186 -1.48 29.67 -26.50
CA LYS A 186 -2.57 28.97 -27.19
C LYS A 186 -3.81 29.85 -27.35
N TRP A 187 -4.19 30.58 -26.30
CA TRP A 187 -5.27 31.55 -26.38
C TRP A 187 -4.98 32.65 -27.40
N ARG A 188 -3.75 33.21 -27.38
CA ARG A 188 -3.34 34.23 -28.34
C ARG A 188 -3.41 33.75 -29.78
N TYR A 189 -2.91 32.54 -30.05
CA TYR A 189 -2.97 31.93 -31.38
C TYR A 189 -4.43 31.74 -31.86
N GLU A 190 -5.33 31.25 -31.00
CA GLU A 190 -6.75 31.13 -31.36
C GLU A 190 -7.46 32.48 -31.51
N SER A 191 -7.06 33.49 -30.72
CA SER A 191 -7.59 34.85 -30.84
C SER A 191 -7.18 35.52 -32.15
N GLU A 192 -5.95 35.29 -32.64
CA GLU A 192 -5.45 35.87 -33.89
C GLU A 192 -6.08 35.20 -35.14
N GLN A 193 -6.46 33.92 -35.06
CA GLN A 193 -7.15 33.21 -36.16
C GLN A 193 -8.67 33.41 -36.19
N LEU A 194 -9.24 34.10 -35.21
CA LEU A 194 -10.68 34.30 -35.13
C LEU A 194 -11.12 35.38 -36.12
N SER A 195 -11.78 34.99 -37.21
CA SER A 195 -12.34 35.91 -38.20
C SER A 195 -13.52 36.71 -37.62
N ALA A 196 -13.75 37.93 -38.12
CA ALA A 196 -14.87 38.78 -37.67
C ALA A 196 -16.26 38.13 -37.86
N VAL A 197 -16.36 37.12 -38.73
CA VAL A 197 -17.58 36.35 -39.05
C VAL A 197 -17.58 34.98 -38.35
N ALA A 198 -16.74 34.77 -37.34
CA ALA A 198 -16.68 33.49 -36.63
C ALA A 198 -17.97 33.21 -35.84
N GLY A 199 -18.49 31.99 -35.99
CA GLY A 199 -19.69 31.52 -35.28
C GLY A 199 -19.49 31.38 -33.76
N ASP A 200 -20.60 31.30 -33.03
CA ASP A 200 -20.61 31.28 -31.55
C ASP A 200 -19.77 30.17 -30.94
N SER A 201 -19.65 29.02 -31.62
CA SER A 201 -18.81 27.89 -31.18
C SER A 201 -17.31 28.23 -31.15
N ALA A 202 -16.81 28.99 -32.12
CA ALA A 202 -15.41 29.42 -32.17
C ALA A 202 -15.10 30.46 -31.08
N ARG A 203 -16.04 31.39 -30.83
CA ARG A 203 -15.97 32.36 -29.72
C ARG A 203 -15.98 31.66 -28.36
N MET A 204 -16.82 30.64 -28.18
CA MET A 204 -16.88 29.88 -26.94
C MET A 204 -15.57 29.12 -26.69
N ARG A 205 -14.97 28.51 -27.72
CA ARG A 205 -13.67 27.83 -27.58
C ARG A 205 -12.55 28.79 -27.19
N MET A 206 -12.48 29.96 -27.82
CA MET A 206 -11.53 31.02 -27.45
C MET A 206 -11.71 31.47 -25.99
N ASN A 207 -12.95 31.72 -25.56
CA ASN A 207 -13.26 32.12 -24.18
C ASN A 207 -12.88 31.03 -23.18
N ASN A 208 -13.09 29.75 -23.52
CA ASN A 208 -12.65 28.63 -22.67
C ASN A 208 -11.12 28.64 -22.45
N TRP A 209 -10.34 28.87 -23.50
CA TRP A 209 -8.89 29.00 -23.36
C TRP A 209 -8.47 30.19 -22.49
N LEU A 210 -9.17 31.32 -22.60
CA LEU A 210 -8.96 32.48 -21.71
C LEU A 210 -9.24 32.12 -20.24
N TYR A 211 -10.37 31.46 -19.98
CA TYR A 211 -10.71 31.01 -18.62
C TYR A 211 -9.66 30.05 -18.05
N TYR A 212 -9.16 29.11 -18.87
CA TYR A 212 -8.07 28.22 -18.45
C TYR A 212 -6.76 28.97 -18.18
N ALA A 213 -6.41 29.95 -19.00
CA ALA A 213 -5.18 30.75 -18.80
C ALA A 213 -5.25 31.59 -17.52
N ILE A 214 -6.40 32.23 -17.22
CA ILE A 214 -6.61 32.99 -15.97
C ILE A 214 -6.61 32.07 -14.75
N ALA A 215 -7.27 30.91 -14.83
CA ALA A 215 -7.25 29.94 -13.74
C ALA A 215 -5.82 29.44 -13.46
N ALA A 216 -5.04 29.18 -14.51
CA ALA A 216 -3.65 28.72 -14.40
C ALA A 216 -2.71 29.78 -13.79
N THR A 217 -2.88 31.08 -14.11
CA THR A 217 -2.09 32.14 -13.48
C THR A 217 -2.37 32.25 -11.99
N VAL A 218 -3.65 32.23 -11.59
CA VAL A 218 -4.05 32.23 -10.17
C VAL A 218 -3.48 31.02 -9.44
N ALA A 219 -3.62 29.82 -10.02
CA ALA A 219 -3.06 28.60 -9.44
C ALA A 219 -1.53 28.68 -9.27
N THR A 220 -0.81 29.18 -10.28
CA THR A 220 0.65 29.33 -10.23
C THR A 220 1.08 30.32 -9.13
N LEU A 221 0.37 31.45 -8.96
CA LEU A 221 0.64 32.40 -7.89
C LEU A 221 0.40 31.79 -6.50
N ILE A 222 -0.67 31.01 -6.34
CA ILE A 222 -0.95 30.29 -5.09
C ILE A 222 0.17 29.29 -4.78
N VAL A 223 0.60 28.49 -5.75
CA VAL A 223 1.69 27.52 -5.58
C VAL A 223 2.98 28.24 -5.15
N LEU A 224 3.34 29.34 -5.81
CA LEU A 224 4.52 30.11 -5.48
C LEU A 224 4.42 30.70 -4.06
N LEU A 225 3.27 31.26 -3.69
CA LEU A 225 3.03 31.78 -2.33
C LEU A 225 3.18 30.67 -1.28
N VAL A 226 2.61 29.49 -1.52
CA VAL A 226 2.72 28.34 -0.61
C VAL A 226 4.19 27.93 -0.44
N ILE A 227 4.95 27.81 -1.53
CA ILE A 227 6.39 27.48 -1.46
C ILE A 227 7.17 28.53 -0.65
N LEU A 228 6.91 29.82 -0.86
CA LEU A 228 7.55 30.91 -0.12
C LEU A 228 7.24 30.85 1.38
N VAL A 229 5.96 30.63 1.74
CA VAL A 229 5.53 30.49 3.14
C VAL A 229 6.14 29.26 3.79
N MET A 230 6.25 28.15 3.04
CA MET A 230 6.77 26.88 3.52
C MET A 230 8.30 26.78 3.56
N ARG A 231 9.05 27.80 3.14
CA ARG A 231 10.53 27.80 3.12
C ARG A 231 11.18 27.32 4.44
N LYS A 232 10.61 27.72 5.58
CA LYS A 232 11.10 27.29 6.90
C LYS A 232 10.81 25.82 7.16
N ARG A 233 9.67 25.31 6.71
CA ARG A 233 9.28 23.89 6.85
C ARG A 233 10.11 22.99 5.94
N ILE A 234 10.38 23.42 4.71
CA ILE A 234 11.26 22.73 3.76
C ILE A 234 12.66 22.52 4.37
N LYS A 235 13.22 23.53 5.04
CA LYS A 235 14.50 23.37 5.76
C LYS A 235 14.45 22.27 6.83
N LEU A 236 13.35 22.16 7.58
CA LEU A 236 13.17 21.08 8.56
C LEU A 236 13.06 19.72 7.86
N VAL A 237 12.27 19.59 6.79
CA VAL A 237 12.15 18.36 5.99
C VAL A 237 13.53 17.91 5.51
N VAL A 238 14.35 18.81 4.96
CA VAL A 238 15.71 18.50 4.53
C VAL A 238 16.56 17.96 5.69
N GLN A 239 16.43 18.51 6.90
CA GLN A 239 17.15 18.00 8.08
C GLN A 239 16.62 16.63 8.52
N LEU A 240 15.31 16.40 8.50
CA LEU A 240 14.71 15.09 8.79
C LEU A 240 15.21 14.02 7.82
N PHE A 241 15.27 14.33 6.53
CA PHE A 241 15.83 13.43 5.51
C PHE A 241 17.32 13.14 5.75
N LYS A 242 18.12 14.16 6.13
CA LYS A 242 19.53 13.94 6.50
C LYS A 242 19.67 12.99 7.68
N GLU A 243 18.86 13.15 8.72
CA GLU A 243 18.90 12.27 9.90
C GLU A 243 18.37 10.87 9.57
N ALA A 244 17.34 10.73 8.73
CA ALA A 244 16.86 9.44 8.23
C ALA A 244 17.94 8.69 7.45
N GLY A 245 18.65 9.40 6.56
CA GLY A 245 19.79 8.85 5.83
C GLY A 245 20.92 8.36 6.75
N LYS A 246 21.18 9.05 7.87
CA LYS A 246 22.16 8.59 8.89
C LYS A 246 21.67 7.34 9.62
N ALA A 247 20.39 7.30 10.01
CA ALA A 247 19.80 6.14 10.68
C ALA A 247 19.88 4.88 9.80
N ILE A 248 19.44 4.97 8.54
CA ILE A 248 19.52 3.86 7.58
C ILE A 248 20.97 3.41 7.35
N ALA A 249 21.91 4.35 7.24
CA ALA A 249 23.32 4.02 7.04
C ALA A 249 23.94 3.30 8.25
N SER A 250 23.51 3.64 9.47
CA SER A 250 23.98 2.95 10.68
C SER A 250 23.31 1.60 10.92
N MET A 251 22.17 1.35 10.27
CA MET A 251 21.37 0.13 10.39
C MET A 251 21.04 -0.41 8.99
N PRO A 252 22.03 -0.87 8.20
CA PRO A 252 21.83 -1.23 6.79
C PRO A 252 20.84 -2.37 6.58
N PHE A 253 20.68 -3.24 7.58
CA PHE A 253 19.68 -4.30 7.57
C PHE A 253 18.23 -3.79 7.48
N LEU A 254 17.94 -2.50 7.71
CA LEU A 254 16.61 -1.90 7.47
C LEU A 254 16.20 -2.02 6.00
N LEU A 255 17.17 -2.05 5.09
CA LEU A 255 16.91 -2.19 3.65
C LEU A 255 16.53 -3.63 3.25
N ALA A 256 16.75 -4.61 4.12
CA ALA A 256 16.31 -5.99 3.91
C ALA A 256 14.85 -6.22 4.34
N GLU A 257 14.28 -5.30 5.12
CA GLU A 257 12.92 -5.41 5.66
C GLU A 257 11.83 -5.61 4.58
N PRO A 258 11.83 -4.89 3.44
CA PRO A 258 10.81 -5.11 2.41
C PRO A 258 10.83 -6.53 1.87
N VAL A 259 12.01 -7.15 1.75
CA VAL A 259 12.14 -8.52 1.23
C VAL A 259 11.43 -9.49 2.17
N VAL A 260 11.60 -9.33 3.48
CA VAL A 260 10.89 -10.14 4.49
C VAL A 260 9.38 -9.94 4.36
N THR A 261 8.92 -8.70 4.20
CA THR A 261 7.50 -8.38 3.97
C THR A 261 6.95 -9.00 2.69
N PHE A 262 7.68 -8.99 1.56
CA PHE A 262 7.19 -9.63 0.33
C PHE A 262 7.09 -11.13 0.45
N VAL A 263 8.11 -11.77 1.02
CA VAL A 263 8.10 -13.23 1.21
C VAL A 263 6.92 -13.64 2.09
N THR A 264 6.67 -12.88 3.15
CA THR A 264 5.54 -13.16 4.06
C THR A 264 4.18 -12.84 3.43
N ILE A 265 4.02 -11.74 2.69
CA ILE A 265 2.79 -11.46 1.92
C ILE A 265 2.56 -12.52 0.84
N ALA A 266 3.60 -12.96 0.13
CA ALA A 266 3.48 -14.04 -0.85
C ALA A 266 3.00 -15.33 -0.21
N ALA A 267 3.52 -15.68 0.98
CA ALA A 267 3.04 -16.82 1.75
C ALA A 267 1.55 -16.67 2.14
N VAL A 268 1.12 -15.47 2.55
CA VAL A 268 -0.30 -15.17 2.84
C VAL A 268 -1.18 -15.33 1.59
N ILE A 269 -0.72 -14.88 0.42
CA ILE A 269 -1.45 -15.06 -0.85
C ILE A 269 -1.58 -16.55 -1.18
N VAL A 270 -0.51 -17.33 -1.06
CA VAL A 270 -0.53 -18.78 -1.30
C VAL A 270 -1.53 -19.46 -0.36
N LEU A 271 -1.52 -19.12 0.93
CA LEU A 271 -2.48 -19.65 1.90
C LEU A 271 -3.92 -19.27 1.56
N TYR A 272 -4.16 -18.01 1.18
CA TYR A 272 -5.48 -17.55 0.76
C TYR A 272 -6.00 -18.33 -0.46
N LEU A 273 -5.16 -18.52 -1.48
CA LEU A 273 -5.53 -19.29 -2.68
C LEU A 273 -5.80 -20.75 -2.33
N TYR A 274 -4.95 -21.36 -1.50
CA TYR A 274 -5.13 -22.73 -1.02
C TYR A 274 -6.49 -22.91 -0.32
N PHE A 275 -6.83 -22.05 0.64
CA PHE A 275 -8.12 -22.13 1.32
C PHE A 275 -9.28 -21.79 0.40
N THR A 276 -9.11 -20.84 -0.53
CA THR A 276 -10.14 -20.51 -1.53
C THR A 276 -10.50 -21.73 -2.38
N VAL A 277 -9.51 -22.49 -2.85
CA VAL A 277 -9.76 -23.71 -3.64
C VAL A 277 -10.55 -24.74 -2.84
N TRP A 278 -10.21 -24.96 -1.57
CA TRP A 278 -10.98 -25.85 -0.69
C TRP A 278 -12.41 -25.36 -0.45
N ILE A 279 -12.59 -24.09 -0.09
CA ILE A 279 -13.92 -23.48 0.15
C ILE A 279 -14.77 -23.51 -1.12
N GLU A 280 -14.16 -23.29 -2.29
CA GLU A 280 -14.89 -23.34 -3.56
C GLU A 280 -15.32 -24.77 -3.92
N SER A 281 -14.53 -25.77 -3.52
CA SER A 281 -14.82 -27.19 -3.78
C SER A 281 -15.85 -27.81 -2.84
N ALA A 282 -16.16 -27.13 -1.73
CA ALA A 282 -17.11 -27.58 -0.72
C ALA A 282 -18.55 -27.53 -1.24
N GLY A 283 -19.33 -28.56 -0.90
CA GLY A 283 -20.75 -28.59 -1.18
C GLY A 283 -21.43 -29.88 -0.68
N MET A 284 -22.71 -29.78 -0.37
CA MET A 284 -23.55 -30.91 -0.01
C MET A 284 -24.23 -31.50 -1.25
N LEU A 285 -24.25 -32.83 -1.34
CA LEU A 285 -24.89 -33.53 -2.44
C LEU A 285 -26.41 -33.40 -2.32
N VAL A 286 -27.06 -32.86 -3.34
CA VAL A 286 -28.52 -32.81 -3.47
C VAL A 286 -28.90 -33.53 -4.76
N VAL A 287 -29.79 -34.51 -4.64
CA VAL A 287 -30.34 -35.27 -5.77
C VAL A 287 -31.60 -34.56 -6.29
N GLU A 288 -31.65 -34.31 -7.59
CA GLU A 288 -32.79 -33.72 -8.29
C GLU A 288 -33.76 -34.80 -8.80
N SER A 289 -34.98 -34.39 -9.17
CA SER A 289 -36.06 -35.28 -9.62
C SER A 289 -35.75 -36.07 -10.89
N ASN A 290 -34.76 -35.63 -11.68
CA ASN A 290 -34.30 -36.27 -12.92
C ASN A 290 -33.17 -37.29 -12.68
N ASN A 291 -32.95 -37.76 -11.45
CA ASN A 291 -31.81 -38.60 -11.05
C ASN A 291 -30.43 -37.94 -11.27
N SER A 292 -30.36 -36.64 -11.53
CA SER A 292 -29.10 -35.90 -11.53
C SER A 292 -28.78 -35.39 -10.12
N ALA A 293 -27.51 -35.11 -9.86
CA ALA A 293 -27.07 -34.56 -8.60
C ALA A 293 -26.23 -33.30 -8.79
N LYS A 294 -26.31 -32.42 -7.80
CA LYS A 294 -25.50 -31.20 -7.74
C LYS A 294 -25.00 -30.95 -6.34
N TYR A 295 -23.83 -30.32 -6.27
CA TYR A 295 -23.28 -29.84 -5.01
C TYR A 295 -23.79 -28.43 -4.72
N VAL A 296 -24.55 -28.29 -3.64
CA VAL A 296 -25.08 -27.00 -3.18
C VAL A 296 -24.34 -26.58 -1.92
N LYS A 297 -23.94 -25.31 -1.85
CA LYS A 297 -23.28 -24.74 -0.67
C LYS A 297 -24.32 -24.36 0.38
N ASP A 298 -24.06 -24.70 1.63
CA ASP A 298 -24.85 -24.23 2.77
C ASP A 298 -24.47 -22.79 3.16
N SER A 299 -25.22 -22.21 4.09
CA SER A 299 -24.96 -20.86 4.58
C SER A 299 -23.58 -20.73 5.24
N THR A 300 -23.09 -21.80 5.89
CA THR A 300 -21.78 -21.83 6.55
C THR A 300 -20.62 -21.76 5.55
N MET A 301 -20.66 -22.54 4.47
CA MET A 301 -19.67 -22.50 3.38
C MET A 301 -19.68 -21.13 2.69
N LEU A 302 -20.87 -20.56 2.46
CA LEU A 302 -21.00 -19.24 1.85
C LEU A 302 -20.43 -18.13 2.75
N PHE A 303 -20.68 -18.21 4.06
CA PHE A 303 -20.09 -17.30 5.05
C PHE A 303 -18.56 -17.45 5.10
N THR A 304 -18.05 -18.68 5.07
CA THR A 304 -16.61 -18.97 5.13
C THR A 304 -15.85 -18.33 3.96
N ARG A 305 -16.46 -18.24 2.77
CA ARG A 305 -15.87 -17.51 1.63
C ARG A 305 -15.60 -16.04 1.94
N TRP A 306 -16.55 -15.36 2.56
CA TRP A 306 -16.41 -13.96 2.96
C TRP A 306 -15.44 -13.79 4.12
N TYR A 307 -15.48 -14.73 5.06
CA TYR A 307 -14.52 -14.78 6.16
C TYR A 307 -13.08 -14.92 5.68
N ASN A 308 -12.81 -15.83 4.72
CA ASN A 308 -11.48 -16.02 4.13
C ASN A 308 -10.95 -14.75 3.45
N LEU A 309 -11.82 -13.97 2.80
CA LEU A 309 -11.44 -12.67 2.25
C LEU A 309 -11.09 -11.64 3.35
N LEU A 310 -11.88 -11.56 4.42
CA LEU A 310 -11.56 -10.71 5.56
C LEU A 310 -10.23 -11.12 6.22
N ALA A 311 -10.00 -12.42 6.41
CA ALA A 311 -8.76 -12.95 6.95
C ALA A 311 -7.56 -12.59 6.07
N PHE A 312 -7.67 -12.74 4.75
CA PHE A 312 -6.62 -12.33 3.80
C PHE A 312 -6.26 -10.85 3.93
N LEU A 313 -7.27 -9.96 3.93
CA LEU A 313 -7.05 -8.52 4.13
C LEU A 313 -6.39 -8.24 5.49
N TRP A 314 -6.83 -8.92 6.54
CA TRP A 314 -6.28 -8.76 7.89
C TRP A 314 -4.83 -9.20 7.98
N PHE A 315 -4.48 -10.38 7.46
CA PHE A 315 -3.10 -10.86 7.46
C PHE A 315 -2.17 -9.97 6.63
N CYS A 316 -2.63 -9.43 5.50
CA CYS A 316 -1.85 -8.45 4.74
C CYS A 316 -1.57 -7.19 5.55
N GLN A 317 -2.59 -6.60 6.20
CA GLN A 317 -2.42 -5.44 7.08
C GLN A 317 -1.56 -5.76 8.31
N PHE A 318 -1.64 -6.98 8.82
CA PHE A 318 -0.86 -7.44 9.97
C PHE A 318 0.63 -7.51 9.64
N VAL A 319 0.99 -8.09 8.49
CA VAL A 319 2.39 -8.14 8.04
C VAL A 319 2.95 -6.73 7.83
N ILE A 320 2.20 -5.85 7.17
CA ILE A 320 2.59 -4.43 6.98
C ILE A 320 2.74 -3.73 8.33
N GLY A 321 1.83 -3.97 9.28
CA GLY A 321 1.90 -3.43 10.63
C GLY A 321 3.12 -3.92 11.42
N CYS A 322 3.52 -5.18 11.25
CA CYS A 322 4.73 -5.74 11.83
C CYS A 322 5.96 -4.99 11.32
N GLN A 323 6.04 -4.78 10.00
CA GLN A 323 7.11 -3.98 9.39
C GLN A 323 7.16 -2.56 9.97
N HIS A 324 6.02 -1.88 10.09
CA HIS A 324 5.97 -0.53 10.66
C HIS A 324 6.50 -0.51 12.11
N MET A 325 6.09 -1.46 12.94
CA MET A 325 6.53 -1.57 14.34
C MET A 325 8.03 -1.85 14.43
N VAL A 326 8.56 -2.76 13.60
CA VAL A 326 9.99 -3.12 13.58
C VAL A 326 10.85 -1.93 13.20
N ILE A 327 10.52 -1.25 12.09
CA ILE A 327 11.26 -0.06 11.64
C ILE A 327 11.19 1.04 12.71
N ALA A 328 9.99 1.30 13.25
CA ALA A 328 9.81 2.34 14.25
C ALA A 328 10.61 2.07 15.53
N GLY A 329 10.60 0.83 16.04
CA GLY A 329 11.36 0.46 17.24
C GLY A 329 12.87 0.55 17.03
N ALA A 330 13.37 0.14 15.86
CA ALA A 330 14.79 0.24 15.54
C ALA A 330 15.24 1.70 15.42
N VAL A 331 14.46 2.54 14.72
CA VAL A 331 14.77 3.95 14.50
C VAL A 331 14.61 4.77 15.78
N ALA A 332 13.60 4.51 16.60
CA ALA A 332 13.44 5.14 17.90
C ALA A 332 14.58 4.77 18.86
N GLY A 333 14.93 3.48 18.93
CA GLY A 333 16.08 3.01 19.69
C GLY A 333 17.38 3.67 19.24
N TRP A 334 17.57 3.81 17.92
CA TRP A 334 18.69 4.56 17.37
C TRP A 334 18.66 6.04 17.77
N PHE A 335 17.52 6.71 17.63
CA PHE A 335 17.38 8.15 17.87
C PHE A 335 17.74 8.51 19.33
N PHE A 336 17.16 7.80 20.29
CA PHE A 336 17.34 8.06 21.72
C PHE A 336 18.61 7.44 22.34
N THR A 337 19.45 6.76 21.55
CA THR A 337 20.76 6.30 22.03
C THR A 337 21.83 7.35 21.77
N ARG A 338 22.55 7.80 22.80
CA ARG A 338 23.65 8.79 22.63
C ARG A 338 24.86 8.20 21.93
N ASN A 339 25.42 7.13 22.50
CA ASN A 339 26.56 6.43 21.92
C ASN A 339 26.07 5.41 20.88
N LYS A 340 26.13 5.78 19.60
CA LYS A 340 25.64 4.92 18.52
C LYS A 340 26.44 3.61 18.37
N ALA A 341 27.67 3.53 18.89
CA ALA A 341 28.45 2.29 18.87
C ALA A 341 27.88 1.21 19.82
N ALA A 342 27.09 1.61 20.83
CA ALA A 342 26.48 0.69 21.78
C ALA A 342 25.17 0.05 21.29
N LEU A 343 24.69 0.38 20.08
CA LEU A 343 23.38 -0.04 19.56
C LEU A 343 23.26 -1.53 19.26
N GLY A 344 24.37 -2.28 19.20
CA GLY A 344 24.35 -3.72 18.92
C GLY A 344 23.60 -4.03 17.61
N SER A 345 22.51 -4.81 17.69
CA SER A 345 21.59 -5.04 16.58
C SER A 345 20.19 -4.50 16.88
N PRO A 346 19.88 -3.24 16.54
CA PRO A 346 18.59 -2.61 16.84
C PRO A 346 17.40 -3.30 16.16
N ILE A 347 17.60 -3.83 14.96
CA ILE A 347 16.54 -4.49 14.19
C ILE A 347 16.18 -5.83 14.82
N VAL A 348 17.17 -6.66 15.17
CA VAL A 348 16.92 -7.94 15.83
C VAL A 348 16.24 -7.72 17.19
N ARG A 349 16.66 -6.69 17.93
CA ARG A 349 15.99 -6.28 19.17
C ARG A 349 14.55 -5.85 18.94
N SER A 350 14.30 -5.07 17.88
CA SER A 350 12.96 -4.61 17.51
C SER A 350 12.05 -5.78 17.13
N TYR A 351 12.54 -6.75 16.37
CA TYR A 351 11.84 -8.02 16.10
C TYR A 351 11.55 -8.80 17.39
N GLY A 352 12.53 -8.91 18.29
CA GLY A 352 12.34 -9.56 19.59
C GLY A 352 11.25 -8.88 20.43
N ASN A 353 11.22 -7.55 20.44
CA ASN A 353 10.19 -6.78 21.13
C ASN A 353 8.81 -6.94 20.46
N LEU A 354 8.76 -6.94 19.13
CA LEU A 354 7.53 -7.20 18.38
C LEU A 354 6.93 -8.55 18.79
N LEU A 355 7.72 -9.63 18.64
CA LEU A 355 7.27 -11.00 18.88
C LEU A 355 6.87 -11.23 20.35
N ARG A 356 7.58 -10.61 21.30
CA ARG A 356 7.36 -10.81 22.72
C ARG A 356 6.25 -9.95 23.31
N TYR A 357 6.09 -8.71 22.84
CA TYR A 357 5.24 -7.72 23.52
C TYR A 357 4.18 -7.06 22.63
N HIS A 358 4.40 -6.92 21.31
CA HIS A 358 3.56 -6.04 20.48
C HIS A 358 2.72 -6.74 19.41
N LEU A 359 2.77 -8.08 19.28
CA LEU A 359 1.93 -8.80 18.31
C LEU A 359 0.42 -8.52 18.50
N GLY A 360 -0.06 -8.46 19.74
CA GLY A 360 -1.46 -8.14 20.03
C GLY A 360 -1.86 -6.72 19.60
N THR A 361 -1.00 -5.73 19.85
CA THR A 361 -1.20 -4.34 19.41
C THR A 361 -1.29 -4.25 17.90
N VAL A 362 -0.37 -4.91 17.19
CA VAL A 362 -0.34 -4.92 15.72
C VAL A 362 -1.55 -5.66 15.16
N ALA A 363 -1.94 -6.81 15.75
CA ALA A 363 -3.12 -7.57 15.35
C ALA A 363 -4.40 -6.76 15.47
N PHE A 364 -4.57 -6.01 16.57
CA PHE A 364 -5.73 -5.15 16.77
C PHE A 364 -5.76 -3.99 15.77
N GLY A 365 -4.64 -3.26 15.62
CA GLY A 365 -4.57 -2.13 14.68
C GLY A 365 -4.78 -2.55 13.22
N SER A 366 -4.22 -3.69 12.80
CA SER A 366 -4.39 -4.22 11.45
C SER A 366 -5.82 -4.72 11.19
N PHE A 367 -6.47 -5.29 12.21
CA PHE A 367 -7.86 -5.76 12.09
C PHE A 367 -8.83 -4.61 11.82
N VAL A 368 -8.66 -3.47 12.50
CA VAL A 368 -9.50 -2.28 12.29
C VAL A 368 -9.40 -1.77 10.85
N ILE A 369 -8.19 -1.74 10.28
CA ILE A 369 -7.99 -1.34 8.87
C ILE A 369 -8.64 -2.36 7.93
N ALA A 370 -8.41 -3.66 8.18
CA ALA A 370 -8.93 -4.74 7.33
C ALA A 370 -10.47 -4.80 7.33
N LEU A 371 -11.11 -4.53 8.47
CA LEU A 371 -12.57 -4.46 8.57
C LEU A 371 -13.14 -3.36 7.68
N VAL A 372 -12.53 -2.17 7.67
CA VAL A 372 -12.96 -1.06 6.80
C VAL A 372 -12.70 -1.38 5.32
N GLN A 373 -11.56 -2.01 5.01
CA GLN A 373 -11.28 -2.49 3.65
C GLN A 373 -12.31 -3.51 3.18
N PHE A 374 -12.69 -4.44 4.05
CA PHE A 374 -13.71 -5.44 3.77
C PHE A 374 -15.09 -4.81 3.55
N ILE A 375 -15.51 -3.88 4.41
CA ILE A 375 -16.78 -3.13 4.22
C ILE A 375 -16.79 -2.37 2.90
N ARG A 376 -15.67 -1.72 2.54
CA ARG A 376 -15.54 -1.01 1.26
C ARG A 376 -15.64 -1.97 0.06
N ALA A 377 -14.96 -3.11 0.13
CA ALA A 377 -15.01 -4.14 -0.90
C ALA A 377 -16.43 -4.72 -1.07
N LEU A 378 -17.13 -5.01 0.04
CA LEU A 378 -18.50 -5.50 0.04
C LEU A 378 -19.46 -4.46 -0.55
N LEU A 379 -19.34 -3.19 -0.14
CA LEU A 379 -20.16 -2.12 -0.71
C LEU A 379 -19.90 -1.96 -2.21
N LYS A 380 -18.64 -2.08 -2.66
CA LYS A 380 -18.29 -1.99 -4.08
C LYS A 380 -18.90 -3.14 -4.89
N LEU A 381 -18.94 -4.35 -4.33
CA LEU A 381 -19.63 -5.48 -4.97
C LEU A 381 -21.15 -5.27 -5.00
N LEU A 382 -21.74 -4.89 -3.86
CA LEU A 382 -23.18 -4.62 -3.78
C LEU A 382 -23.60 -3.53 -4.79
N MET A 383 -22.79 -2.49 -4.91
CA MET A 383 -22.95 -1.46 -5.94
C MET A 383 -22.93 -2.06 -7.34
N HIS A 384 -21.99 -2.95 -7.64
CA HIS A 384 -21.92 -3.55 -8.97
C HIS A 384 -23.19 -4.35 -9.31
N THR A 385 -23.76 -5.06 -8.33
CA THR A 385 -24.96 -5.90 -8.51
C THR A 385 -26.27 -5.11 -8.51
N VAL A 386 -26.39 -4.06 -7.67
CA VAL A 386 -27.65 -3.33 -7.45
C VAL A 386 -27.74 -2.06 -8.31
N ARG A 387 -26.63 -1.58 -8.88
CA ARG A 387 -26.60 -0.33 -9.66
C ARG A 387 -27.42 -0.48 -10.95
N ASN A 388 -28.63 0.05 -10.90
CA ASN A 388 -29.42 0.34 -12.09
C ASN A 388 -28.91 1.68 -12.69
N PRO A 389 -28.32 1.68 -13.90
CA PRO A 389 -27.75 2.89 -14.50
C PRO A 389 -28.77 4.01 -14.74
N GLN A 390 -30.07 3.73 -14.67
CA GLN A 390 -31.13 4.73 -14.85
C GLN A 390 -31.34 5.61 -13.60
N ASN A 391 -31.01 5.15 -12.40
CA ASN A 391 -31.22 5.91 -11.15
C ASN A 391 -29.98 6.73 -10.78
N ARG A 392 -29.96 8.00 -11.22
CA ARG A 392 -28.87 8.95 -10.94
C ARG A 392 -28.63 9.19 -9.45
N VAL A 393 -29.69 9.22 -8.64
CA VAL A 393 -29.60 9.46 -7.18
C VAL A 393 -28.85 8.31 -6.48
N THR A 394 -29.24 7.06 -6.75
CA THR A 394 -28.59 5.88 -6.16
C THR A 394 -27.11 5.80 -6.57
N THR A 395 -26.81 6.13 -7.83
CA THR A 395 -25.43 6.20 -8.32
C THR A 395 -24.60 7.23 -7.56
N PHE A 396 -25.13 8.46 -7.40
CA PHE A 396 -24.46 9.52 -6.67
C PHE A 396 -24.22 9.18 -5.18
N LEU A 397 -25.23 8.61 -4.50
CA LEU A 397 -25.10 8.20 -3.10
C LEU A 397 -24.02 7.13 -2.91
N PHE A 398 -23.95 6.19 -3.84
CA PHE A 398 -22.93 5.14 -3.82
C PHE A 398 -21.52 5.66 -4.07
N ASP A 399 -21.35 6.56 -5.06
CA ASP A 399 -20.06 7.20 -5.33
C ASP A 399 -19.59 8.05 -4.13
N CYS A 400 -20.51 8.77 -3.48
CA CYS A 400 -20.25 9.53 -2.26
C CYS A 400 -19.82 8.62 -1.10
N CYS A 401 -20.55 7.52 -0.85
CA CYS A 401 -20.23 6.58 0.21
C CYS A 401 -18.86 5.90 -0.01
N GLN A 402 -18.55 5.49 -1.24
CA GLN A 402 -17.24 4.96 -1.60
C GLN A 402 -16.12 5.97 -1.35
N CYS A 403 -16.33 7.23 -1.71
CA CYS A 403 -15.38 8.31 -1.43
C CYS A 403 -15.16 8.47 0.09
N CYS A 404 -16.24 8.54 0.89
CA CYS A 404 -16.16 8.66 2.34
C CYS A 404 -15.42 7.48 2.99
N LEU A 405 -15.74 6.23 2.60
CA LEU A 405 -15.05 5.05 3.11
C LEU A 405 -13.58 5.02 2.70
N GLN A 406 -13.25 5.44 1.47
CA GLN A 406 -11.88 5.53 1.01
C GLN A 406 -11.08 6.57 1.81
N CYS A 407 -11.68 7.73 2.12
CA CYS A 407 -11.08 8.74 2.99
C CYS A 407 -10.89 8.22 4.41
N PHE A 408 -11.89 7.53 4.95
CA PHE A 408 -11.82 6.94 6.29
C PHE A 408 -10.75 5.84 6.38
N GLU A 409 -10.64 4.97 5.38
CA GLU A 409 -9.57 3.95 5.30
C GLU A 409 -8.18 4.62 5.34
N ARG A 410 -7.96 5.65 4.53
CA ARG A 410 -6.68 6.39 4.49
C ARG A 410 -6.36 7.06 5.81
N PHE A 411 -7.36 7.68 6.43
CA PHE A 411 -7.21 8.30 7.75
C PHE A 411 -6.85 7.26 8.82
N LEU A 412 -7.53 6.11 8.84
CA LEU A 412 -7.23 5.03 9.76
C LEU A 412 -5.82 4.45 9.55
N GLN A 413 -5.40 4.25 8.30
CA GLN A 413 -4.04 3.81 7.99
C GLN A 413 -3.00 4.81 8.51
N TYR A 414 -3.22 6.11 8.27
CA TYR A 414 -2.36 7.18 8.79
C TYR A 414 -2.30 7.17 10.32
N LEU A 415 -3.45 7.14 11.00
CA LEU A 415 -3.50 7.13 12.46
C LEU A 415 -2.84 5.87 13.05
N THR A 416 -3.13 4.70 12.49
CA THR A 416 -2.60 3.40 12.94
C THR A 416 -1.08 3.34 12.77
N ARG A 417 -0.54 3.81 11.64
CA ARG A 417 0.90 3.93 11.43
C ARG A 417 1.57 4.79 12.50
N ASN A 418 1.03 5.98 12.77
CA ASN A 418 1.57 6.85 13.81
C ASN A 418 1.42 6.27 15.23
N ALA A 419 0.31 5.55 15.50
CA ALA A 419 0.11 4.84 16.75
C ALA A 419 1.15 3.72 16.97
N TYR A 420 1.53 2.97 15.91
CA TYR A 420 2.61 1.99 15.99
C TYR A 420 3.95 2.64 16.32
N ILE A 421 4.24 3.82 15.76
CA ILE A 421 5.48 4.54 16.08
C ILE A 421 5.53 4.90 17.57
N LEU A 422 4.46 5.48 18.13
CA LEU A 422 4.42 5.80 19.56
C LEU A 422 4.43 4.56 20.45
N THR A 423 3.76 3.49 20.02
CA THR A 423 3.80 2.21 20.75
C THR A 423 5.22 1.66 20.81
N ALA A 424 5.97 1.75 19.70
CA ALA A 424 7.37 1.33 19.66
C ALA A 424 8.29 2.19 20.54
N MET A 425 7.95 3.48 20.73
CA MET A 425 8.71 4.40 21.59
C MET A 425 8.44 4.20 23.08
N HIS A 426 7.17 4.13 23.48
CA HIS A 426 6.79 4.14 24.90
C HIS A 426 6.35 2.78 25.46
N GLY A 427 5.97 1.84 24.59
CA GLY A 427 5.36 0.57 24.98
C GLY A 427 3.87 0.67 25.35
N ASP A 428 3.21 1.78 25.02
CA ASP A 428 1.81 2.03 25.34
C ASP A 428 0.84 1.10 24.56
N PRO A 429 -0.35 0.77 25.11
CA PRO A 429 -1.41 0.10 24.36
C PRO A 429 -1.88 0.91 23.14
N PHE A 430 -2.37 0.22 22.11
CA PHE A 430 -2.72 0.83 20.81
C PHE A 430 -3.58 2.09 20.91
N CYS A 431 -4.69 2.06 21.65
CA CYS A 431 -5.62 3.19 21.74
C CYS A 431 -5.01 4.40 22.44
N GLN A 432 -4.17 4.17 23.46
CA GLN A 432 -3.46 5.23 24.17
C GLN A 432 -2.40 5.86 23.28
N ALA A 433 -1.58 5.03 22.61
CA ALA A 433 -0.61 5.49 21.63
C ALA A 433 -1.27 6.25 20.48
N GLY A 434 -2.41 5.78 19.97
CA GLY A 434 -3.19 6.47 18.93
C GLY A 434 -3.72 7.84 19.38
N ARG A 435 -4.20 7.97 20.62
CA ARG A 435 -4.63 9.25 21.18
C ARG A 435 -3.46 10.23 21.31
N ASN A 436 -2.31 9.76 21.78
CA ASN A 436 -1.11 10.57 21.92
C ASN A 436 -0.57 11.00 20.54
N ALA A 437 -0.56 10.07 19.57
CA ALA A 437 -0.17 10.34 18.20
C ALA A 437 -1.06 11.43 17.58
N PHE A 438 -2.39 11.28 17.72
CA PHE A 438 -3.34 12.27 17.24
C PHE A 438 -3.12 13.64 17.89
N ARG A 439 -2.89 13.69 19.21
CA ARG A 439 -2.61 14.95 19.92
C ARG A 439 -1.33 15.63 19.41
N LEU A 440 -0.23 14.89 19.28
CA LEU A 440 1.04 15.42 18.75
C LEU A 440 0.86 16.00 17.36
N LEU A 441 0.18 15.26 16.47
CA LEU A 441 0.00 15.64 15.06
C LEU A 441 -0.99 16.80 14.88
N THR A 442 -2.05 16.89 15.70
CA THR A 442 -3.06 17.94 15.59
C THR A 442 -2.68 19.24 16.27
N SER A 443 -1.81 19.21 17.29
CA SER A 443 -1.33 20.41 18.01
C SER A 443 -0.82 21.50 17.05
N ASN A 444 -0.25 21.10 15.91
CA ASN A 444 0.21 21.97 14.84
C ASN A 444 -0.08 21.37 13.46
N ALA A 445 -1.34 21.01 13.19
CA ALA A 445 -1.76 20.26 12.00
C ALA A 445 -1.23 20.82 10.67
N LEU A 446 -1.32 22.14 10.45
CA LEU A 446 -0.82 22.76 9.21
C LEU A 446 0.69 22.58 9.01
N ARG A 447 1.46 22.62 10.12
CA ARG A 447 2.91 22.41 10.07
C ARG A 447 3.24 20.95 9.77
N VAL A 448 2.54 20.03 10.43
CA VAL A 448 2.73 18.59 10.25
C VAL A 448 2.38 18.19 8.82
N PHE A 449 1.20 18.60 8.34
CA PHE A 449 0.73 18.36 6.98
C PHE A 449 1.72 18.89 5.93
N ALA A 450 2.23 20.11 6.13
CA ALA A 450 3.23 20.72 5.25
C ALA A 450 4.57 19.95 5.21
N ILE A 451 4.97 19.31 6.32
CA ILE A 451 6.20 18.51 6.39
C ILE A 451 5.98 17.17 5.68
N ASN A 452 4.85 16.51 5.96
CA ASN A 452 4.50 15.22 5.34
C ASN A 452 4.34 15.36 3.83
N SER A 453 3.58 16.35 3.36
CA SER A 453 3.29 16.51 1.94
C SER A 453 4.53 16.78 1.08
N VAL A 454 5.49 17.58 1.58
CA VAL A 454 6.77 17.80 0.87
C VAL A 454 7.61 16.53 0.87
N GLY A 455 7.66 15.79 1.99
CA GLY A 455 8.38 14.52 2.08
C GLY A 455 7.81 13.48 1.13
N ASP A 456 6.49 13.28 1.15
CA ASP A 456 5.76 12.35 0.29
C ASP A 456 6.00 12.69 -1.19
N PHE A 457 5.94 13.96 -1.55
CA PHE A 457 6.17 14.40 -2.92
C PHE A 457 7.58 14.07 -3.40
N VAL A 458 8.60 14.30 -2.57
CA VAL A 458 10.00 13.97 -2.89
C VAL A 458 10.17 12.46 -3.07
N LEU A 459 9.52 11.64 -2.23
CA LEU A 459 9.58 10.19 -2.34
C LEU A 459 8.81 9.67 -3.56
N VAL A 460 7.70 10.30 -3.95
CA VAL A 460 6.99 9.99 -5.20
C VAL A 460 7.87 10.28 -6.41
N LEU A 461 8.55 11.43 -6.44
CA LEU A 461 9.46 11.75 -7.55
C LEU A 461 10.66 10.81 -7.61
N ALA A 462 11.16 10.37 -6.47
CA ALA A 462 12.19 9.34 -6.40
C ALA A 462 11.70 8.01 -7.03
N LYS A 463 10.45 7.60 -6.77
CA LYS A 463 9.83 6.41 -7.42
C LYS A 463 9.70 6.61 -8.93
N VAL A 464 9.19 7.77 -9.37
CA VAL A 464 9.03 8.11 -10.80
C VAL A 464 10.38 8.11 -11.51
N PHE A 465 11.42 8.68 -10.91
CA PHE A 465 12.77 8.68 -11.47
C PHE A 465 13.28 7.27 -11.73
N VAL A 466 13.15 6.34 -10.77
CA VAL A 466 13.57 4.94 -10.95
C VAL A 466 12.82 4.28 -12.11
N VAL A 467 11.50 4.45 -12.18
CA VAL A 467 10.67 3.86 -13.25
C VAL A 467 11.07 4.43 -14.61
N VAL A 468 11.13 5.76 -14.74
CA VAL A 468 11.48 6.42 -16.01
C VAL A 468 12.88 6.03 -16.44
N ALA A 469 13.89 6.10 -15.56
CA ALA A 469 15.26 5.73 -15.90
C ALA A 469 15.36 4.26 -16.34
N THR A 470 14.68 3.34 -15.65
CA THR A 470 14.66 1.92 -16.03
C THR A 470 13.99 1.71 -17.40
N VAL A 471 12.86 2.38 -17.66
CA VAL A 471 12.15 2.28 -18.95
C VAL A 471 12.96 2.90 -20.08
N LEU A 472 13.66 4.03 -19.86
CA LEU A 472 14.55 4.63 -20.85
C LEU A 472 15.69 3.66 -21.24
N VAL A 473 16.35 3.06 -20.26
CA VAL A 473 17.38 2.02 -20.51
C VAL A 473 16.76 0.81 -21.22
N GLY A 474 15.55 0.41 -20.81
CA GLY A 474 14.81 -0.67 -21.45
C GLY A 474 14.48 -0.40 -22.91
N MET A 475 14.06 0.83 -23.25
CA MET A 475 13.77 1.20 -24.64
C MET A 475 15.00 1.01 -25.52
N GLU A 476 16.16 1.50 -25.08
CA GLU A 476 17.41 1.33 -25.83
C GLU A 476 17.81 -0.15 -25.97
N LEU A 477 17.68 -0.96 -24.92
CA LEU A 477 18.07 -2.38 -24.97
C LEU A 477 17.10 -3.25 -25.78
N ILE A 478 15.79 -3.02 -25.65
CA ILE A 478 14.75 -3.86 -26.27
C ILE A 478 14.52 -3.46 -27.74
N GLN A 479 14.59 -2.17 -28.08
CA GLN A 479 14.41 -1.73 -29.46
C GLN A 479 15.57 -2.15 -30.38
N GLN A 480 16.74 -2.46 -29.83
CA GLN A 480 17.87 -3.00 -30.60
C GLN A 480 17.67 -4.47 -31.03
N LYS A 481 16.69 -5.19 -30.46
CA LYS A 481 16.36 -6.56 -30.88
C LYS A 481 15.42 -6.56 -32.08
N ALA A 482 15.94 -7.01 -33.22
CA ALA A 482 15.12 -7.29 -34.39
C ALA A 482 14.23 -8.53 -34.15
N GLY A 483 12.99 -8.49 -34.64
CA GLY A 483 12.06 -9.62 -34.62
C GLY A 483 11.03 -9.62 -33.48
N LEU A 484 10.97 -8.58 -32.65
CA LEU A 484 9.89 -8.42 -31.65
C LEU A 484 8.63 -7.83 -32.29
N HIS A 485 7.47 -8.43 -32.02
CA HIS A 485 6.18 -7.95 -32.51
C HIS A 485 5.65 -6.79 -31.64
N HIS A 486 5.71 -6.94 -30.31
CA HIS A 486 5.16 -6.02 -29.32
C HIS A 486 6.20 -5.60 -28.26
N PRO A 487 7.25 -4.84 -28.64
CA PRO A 487 8.35 -4.46 -27.72
C PRO A 487 7.90 -3.62 -26.51
N TYR A 488 6.72 -2.99 -26.58
CA TYR A 488 6.15 -2.22 -25.47
C TYR A 488 5.61 -3.09 -24.33
N VAL A 489 5.22 -4.34 -24.58
CA VAL A 489 4.68 -5.22 -23.53
C VAL A 489 5.75 -5.58 -22.50
N PRO A 490 6.94 -6.09 -22.89
CA PRO A 490 8.06 -6.26 -21.96
C PRO A 490 8.45 -4.97 -21.23
N LEU A 491 8.44 -3.82 -21.92
CA LEU A 491 8.75 -2.52 -21.31
C LEU A 491 7.77 -2.13 -20.20
N ILE A 492 6.47 -2.34 -20.43
CA ILE A 492 5.43 -2.09 -19.42
C ILE A 492 5.62 -3.02 -18.22
N LEU A 493 5.89 -4.32 -18.44
CA LEU A 493 6.12 -5.29 -17.37
C LEU A 493 7.35 -4.92 -16.52
N VAL A 494 8.46 -4.55 -17.17
CA VAL A 494 9.67 -4.05 -16.48
C VAL A 494 9.37 -2.75 -15.73
N GLY A 495 8.58 -1.83 -16.32
CA GLY A 495 8.17 -0.59 -15.66
C GLY A 495 7.33 -0.83 -14.40
N ILE A 496 6.39 -1.77 -14.45
CA ILE A 496 5.60 -2.20 -13.29
C ILE A 496 6.52 -2.80 -12.23
N PHE A 497 7.42 -3.71 -12.61
CA PHE A 497 8.39 -4.30 -11.70
C PHE A 497 9.28 -3.22 -11.04
N ALA A 498 9.81 -2.28 -11.82
CA ALA A 498 10.62 -1.17 -11.32
C ALA A 498 9.85 -0.28 -10.34
N TYR A 499 8.57 -0.01 -10.61
CA TYR A 499 7.70 0.73 -9.69
C TYR A 499 7.53 -0.03 -8.38
N LEU A 500 7.27 -1.33 -8.44
CA LEU A 500 7.14 -2.17 -7.24
C LEU A 500 8.43 -2.08 -6.43
N VAL A 501 9.59 -2.39 -7.02
CA VAL A 501 10.90 -2.32 -6.33
C VAL A 501 11.15 -0.95 -5.72
N ALA A 502 10.94 0.14 -6.47
CA ALA A 502 11.12 1.49 -5.97
C ALA A 502 10.16 1.79 -4.80
N HIS A 503 8.90 1.37 -4.89
CA HIS A 503 7.91 1.54 -3.84
C HIS A 503 8.39 0.88 -2.53
N CYS A 504 8.90 -0.35 -2.60
CA CYS A 504 9.42 -1.11 -1.45
C CYS A 504 10.43 -0.32 -0.64
N PHE A 505 11.48 0.15 -1.32
CA PHE A 505 12.60 0.85 -0.71
C PHE A 505 12.19 2.22 -0.16
N MET A 506 11.36 2.93 -0.91
CA MET A 506 10.89 4.26 -0.51
C MET A 506 9.95 4.19 0.69
N THR A 507 9.12 3.15 0.83
CA THR A 507 8.27 2.97 2.02
C THR A 507 9.09 2.80 3.30
N VAL A 508 10.23 2.10 3.28
CA VAL A 508 11.13 2.01 4.45
C VAL A 508 11.71 3.37 4.81
N TYR A 509 12.12 4.13 3.80
CA TYR A 509 12.64 5.46 3.99
C TYR A 509 11.57 6.41 4.57
N GLU A 510 10.35 6.35 4.04
CA GLU A 510 9.18 7.08 4.51
C GLU A 510 8.89 6.79 5.99
N MET A 511 8.84 5.50 6.37
CA MET A 511 8.65 5.08 7.77
C MET A 511 9.77 5.58 8.68
N THR A 512 11.00 5.62 8.19
CA THR A 512 12.15 6.14 8.95
C THR A 512 12.03 7.64 9.17
N VAL A 513 11.67 8.41 8.14
CA VAL A 513 11.47 9.87 8.23
C VAL A 513 10.35 10.19 9.23
N ASP A 514 9.22 9.48 9.16
CA ASP A 514 8.10 9.69 10.08
C ASP A 514 8.46 9.34 11.52
N THR A 515 9.19 8.24 11.72
CA THR A 515 9.64 7.85 13.04
C THR A 515 10.57 8.91 13.64
N ILE A 516 11.53 9.41 12.87
CA ILE A 516 12.42 10.49 13.31
C ILE A 516 11.64 11.76 13.59
N PHE A 517 10.64 12.08 12.77
CA PHE A 517 9.78 13.24 12.98
C PHE A 517 9.01 13.14 14.31
N LEU A 518 8.42 11.99 14.61
CA LEU A 518 7.73 11.77 15.88
C LEU A 518 8.70 11.73 17.08
N CYS A 519 9.87 11.09 16.94
CA CYS A 519 10.93 11.14 17.97
C CYS A 519 11.38 12.58 18.23
N PHE A 520 11.50 13.40 17.19
CA PHE A 520 11.83 14.82 17.32
C PHE A 520 10.73 15.61 18.03
N CYS A 521 9.47 15.35 17.71
CA CYS A 521 8.34 15.98 18.39
C CYS A 521 8.32 15.60 19.88
N GLU A 522 8.50 14.33 20.18
CA GLU A 522 8.57 13.80 21.55
C GLU A 522 9.76 14.38 22.33
N ASP A 523 10.95 14.44 21.72
CA ASP A 523 12.14 15.05 22.33
C ASP A 523 11.92 16.55 22.60
N CYS A 524 11.17 17.26 21.75
CA CYS A 524 10.81 18.67 21.99
C CYS A 524 9.82 18.86 23.16
N GLU A 525 8.97 17.87 23.45
CA GLU A 525 7.95 17.95 24.51
C GLU A 525 8.51 17.46 25.86
N SER A 526 9.27 16.37 25.84
CA SER A 526 9.75 15.68 27.04
C SER A 526 11.07 16.24 27.60
N ASN A 527 11.87 16.93 26.79
CA ASN A 527 13.19 17.45 27.18
C ASN A 527 13.25 18.99 27.08
N ASP A 528 13.92 19.64 28.03
CA ASP A 528 14.01 21.11 28.12
C ASP A 528 15.32 21.66 27.54
N GLY A 529 16.34 20.81 27.38
CA GLY A 529 17.69 21.17 26.95
C GLY A 529 18.57 21.75 28.06
N ILE A 530 18.09 21.75 29.31
CA ILE A 530 18.82 22.25 30.49
C ILE A 530 18.98 21.12 31.49
N THR A 531 17.89 20.68 32.11
CA THR A 531 17.89 19.57 33.08
C THR A 531 17.87 18.22 32.38
N ARG A 532 17.14 18.16 31.26
CA ARG A 532 17.05 17.00 30.39
C ARG A 532 17.57 17.40 29.00
N PRO A 533 18.84 17.09 28.70
CA PRO A 533 19.42 17.46 27.42
C PRO A 533 18.75 16.69 26.28
N TYR A 534 18.39 17.42 25.22
CA TYR A 534 17.80 16.85 24.00
C TYR A 534 18.69 15.77 23.37
N TYR A 535 18.06 14.81 22.70
CA TYR A 535 18.71 13.74 21.95
C TYR A 535 18.88 14.06 20.45
N MET A 536 18.08 14.99 19.93
CA MET A 536 18.13 15.41 18.53
C MET A 536 19.50 15.94 18.11
N SER A 537 19.80 15.82 16.81
CA SER A 537 21.06 16.30 16.25
C SER A 537 21.19 17.83 16.32
N ARG A 538 22.42 18.34 16.21
CA ARG A 538 22.70 19.79 16.17
C ARG A 538 21.87 20.52 15.11
N GLY A 539 21.67 19.91 13.94
CA GLY A 539 20.89 20.51 12.85
C GLY A 539 19.40 20.66 13.18
N LEU A 540 18.80 19.68 13.88
CA LEU A 540 17.43 19.76 14.37
C LEU A 540 17.30 20.76 15.53
N MET A 541 18.27 20.77 16.45
CA MET A 541 18.33 21.73 17.56
C MET A 541 18.40 23.18 17.06
N GLU A 542 19.30 23.45 16.12
CA GLU A 542 19.49 24.78 15.56
C GLU A 542 18.19 25.27 14.90
N PHE A 543 17.45 24.37 14.25
CA PHE A 543 16.13 24.68 13.69
C PHE A 543 15.12 25.10 14.77
N VAL A 544 15.06 24.38 15.90
CA VAL A 544 14.18 24.71 17.04
C VAL A 544 14.57 26.07 17.63
N GLN A 545 15.86 26.30 17.87
CA GLN A 545 16.36 27.55 18.44
C GLN A 545 16.08 28.75 17.53
N ASN A 546 16.33 28.61 16.23
CA ASN A 546 16.03 29.66 15.24
C ASN A 546 14.53 29.95 15.16
N SER A 547 13.69 28.93 15.34
CA SER A 547 12.23 29.09 15.41
C SER A 547 11.80 29.84 16.68
N LYS A 548 12.35 29.49 17.86
CA LYS A 548 12.09 30.18 19.13
C LYS A 548 12.54 31.65 19.09
N LYS A 549 13.75 31.93 18.57
CA LYS A 549 14.27 33.29 18.37
C LYS A 549 13.36 34.12 17.46
N ALA A 550 12.89 33.56 16.34
CA ALA A 550 11.99 34.26 15.43
C ALA A 550 10.64 34.60 16.07
N LEU A 551 10.14 33.77 16.99
CA LEU A 551 8.92 34.05 17.75
C LEU A 551 9.14 35.14 18.81
N ALA A 552 10.30 35.14 19.49
CA ALA A 552 10.64 36.16 20.48
C ALA A 552 10.73 37.57 19.86
N VAL A 553 11.35 37.70 18.68
CA VAL A 553 11.46 38.98 17.95
C VAL A 553 10.09 39.49 17.46
N GLY A 554 9.17 38.58 17.12
CA GLY A 554 7.79 38.94 16.76
C GLY A 554 6.91 39.36 17.94
N GLY A 555 7.27 38.96 19.16
CA GLY A 555 6.59 39.36 20.40
C GLY A 555 6.92 40.80 20.82
N ASP A 556 8.17 41.23 20.66
CA ASP A 556 8.60 42.61 20.96
C ASP A 556 8.05 43.64 19.99
N SER A 557 7.59 43.22 18.80
CA SER A 557 7.02 44.13 17.79
C SER A 557 5.50 44.37 17.95
N ARG A 558 4.85 43.74 18.95
CA ARG A 558 3.39 43.82 19.16
C ARG A 558 2.97 44.32 20.55
N THR A 559 3.87 44.89 21.34
CA THR A 559 3.52 45.50 22.63
C THR A 559 3.23 46.99 22.48
N GLY A 560 2.05 47.30 21.95
CA GLY A 560 1.38 48.59 22.12
C GLY A 560 0.25 48.56 23.16
N THR A 561 -0.38 47.43 23.43
CA THR A 561 -1.60 47.40 24.28
C THR A 561 -1.92 46.00 24.82
N THR A 562 -1.20 45.49 25.82
CA THR A 562 -1.79 44.58 26.84
C THR A 562 -0.90 44.48 28.08
N ASN A 563 -1.07 45.42 29.03
CA ASN A 563 -0.20 45.57 30.19
C ASN A 563 -0.66 44.79 31.44
N GLN A 564 -1.39 43.67 31.29
CA GLN A 564 -1.92 42.89 32.42
C GLN A 564 -1.27 41.51 32.56
N ALA A 565 -0.93 40.82 31.45
CA ALA A 565 -0.29 39.49 31.48
C ALA A 565 1.23 39.53 31.81
N LEU A 566 1.85 40.72 31.78
CA LEU A 566 3.28 40.95 32.03
C LEU A 566 3.64 41.07 33.52
N ARG A 567 2.66 41.18 34.43
CA ARG A 567 2.92 41.15 35.88
C ARG A 567 3.14 39.73 36.39
N ASP A 568 2.40 38.76 35.85
CA ASP A 568 2.49 37.36 36.28
C ASP A 568 3.74 36.65 35.72
N GLY A 569 4.21 37.01 34.53
CA GLY A 569 5.43 36.45 33.92
C GLY A 569 6.75 36.97 34.50
N LYS A 570 6.79 38.21 35.02
CA LYS A 570 8.01 38.78 35.61
C LYS A 570 8.31 38.24 37.02
N ALA A 571 7.29 37.78 37.75
CA ALA A 571 7.48 37.11 39.04
C ALA A 571 8.23 35.77 38.89
N TRP A 572 8.04 35.06 37.77
CA TRP A 572 8.71 33.78 37.51
C TRP A 572 10.18 33.95 37.06
N ALA A 573 10.48 35.03 36.34
CA ALA A 573 11.83 35.32 35.85
C ALA A 573 12.78 35.92 36.91
N ALA A 574 12.25 36.56 37.95
CA ALA A 574 13.06 37.11 39.04
C ALA A 574 13.58 36.04 40.03
N VAL A 575 12.96 34.87 40.07
CA VAL A 575 13.31 33.76 40.98
C VAL A 575 14.48 32.90 40.46
N ASN A 576 14.77 32.93 39.15
CA ASN A 576 15.72 32.00 38.51
C ASN A 576 16.90 32.70 37.81
N LYS A 577 17.59 33.62 38.50
CA LYS A 577 18.92 34.07 38.07
C LYS A 577 20.01 33.15 38.66
N PRO A 578 20.79 32.42 37.83
CA PRO A 578 21.87 31.59 38.33
C PRO A 578 23.00 32.47 38.91
N THR A 579 23.51 32.12 40.08
CA THR A 579 24.65 32.77 40.73
C THR A 579 25.96 32.46 39.99
N GLY A 580 26.97 33.31 40.16
CA GLY A 580 28.24 33.24 39.42
C GLY A 580 28.96 31.88 39.45
N GLU A 581 28.73 31.08 40.50
CA GLU A 581 29.26 29.71 40.61
C GLU A 581 28.67 28.74 39.55
N GLN A 582 27.41 28.90 39.17
CA GLN A 582 26.75 28.07 38.15
C GLN A 582 27.23 28.40 36.73
N GLN A 583 27.73 29.62 36.48
CA GLN A 583 28.38 29.95 35.21
C GLN A 583 29.78 29.34 35.10
N GLN A 584 30.49 29.24 36.22
CA GLN A 584 31.83 28.68 36.25
C GLN A 584 31.80 27.15 36.08
N GLN A 585 30.85 26.44 36.69
CA GLN A 585 30.61 25.01 36.43
C GLN A 585 30.16 24.72 34.99
N ARG A 586 29.44 25.65 34.35
CA ARG A 586 29.05 25.54 32.93
C ARG A 586 30.24 25.62 31.99
N ALA A 587 31.28 26.36 32.35
CA ALA A 587 32.51 26.44 31.57
C ALA A 587 33.39 25.18 31.74
N THR A 588 33.44 24.60 32.95
CA THR A 588 34.18 23.36 33.21
C THR A 588 33.52 22.14 32.54
N ALA A 589 32.18 22.05 32.55
CA ALA A 589 31.45 20.96 31.88
C ALA A 589 31.53 21.00 30.34
N ILE A 590 31.81 22.17 29.75
CA ILE A 590 32.08 22.30 28.30
C ILE A 590 33.49 21.82 27.95
N SER A 591 34.44 21.88 28.89
CA SER A 591 35.80 21.37 28.68
C SER A 591 35.91 19.85 28.76
N GLU A 592 35.06 19.17 29.54
CA GLU A 592 35.06 17.70 29.69
C GLU A 592 34.30 16.96 28.58
N THR A 593 33.68 17.67 27.63
CA THR A 593 32.97 17.08 26.48
C THR A 593 33.78 17.11 25.17
N VAL A 594 35.08 17.40 25.27
CA VAL A 594 36.01 17.49 24.13
C VAL A 594 36.97 16.29 24.02
N ASP A 595 36.90 15.31 24.92
CA ASP A 595 37.57 13.99 24.73
C ASP A 595 36.56 12.85 24.58
#